data_AF-A0A537YL16-F1
#
_entry.id   AF-A0A537YL16-F1
#
_cell.length_a   1.000
_cell.length_b   1.000
_cell.length_c   1.000
_cell.angle_alpha   90.00
_cell.angle_beta   90.00
_cell.angle_gamma   90.00
#
_symmetry.space_group_name_H-M   'P 1'
#
loop_
_entity.id
_entity.type
_entity.pdbx_description
1 polymer ?
#
loop_
_entity_poly.entity_id
_entity_poly.type
_entity_poly.pdbx_seq_one_letter_code
_entity_poly.pdbx_strand_id
1 'polypeptide(L)'
;MLATSQGNFQRLPNGNYFTGWGSEPRYTEFNAAGNIVYDVKLPIVDKRTFLNSYRAYRFEWHGTPSDQPVAVARRGTGTDRMRVWVSWNGATDVASWQVLGGIGPDALQPLASARRTGFETTITTSTTTPYVAVQALDASDHILATSALVSPSS
;
A
#
# COMPACT_ATOMS: atom_id res chain seq x y z
N MET A 1 -29.35 -15.52 6.68
CA MET A 1 -28.60 -16.72 6.27
C MET A 1 -28.36 -17.58 7.51
N LEU A 2 -28.28 -18.90 7.38
CA LEU A 2 -28.08 -19.81 8.52
C LEU A 2 -26.89 -20.72 8.24
N ALA A 3 -25.91 -20.72 9.13
CA ALA A 3 -24.80 -21.66 9.13
C ALA A 3 -25.05 -22.71 10.22
N THR A 4 -24.78 -23.98 9.90
CA THR A 4 -25.03 -25.09 10.84
C THR A 4 -23.92 -25.26 11.87
N SER A 5 -22.74 -24.66 11.63
CA SER A 5 -21.62 -24.65 12.58
C SER A 5 -20.69 -23.47 12.32
N GLN A 6 -19.87 -23.16 13.33
CA GLN A 6 -18.76 -22.20 13.24
C GLN A 6 -19.27 -20.76 13.02
N GLY A 7 -18.38 -19.86 12.61
CA GLY A 7 -18.69 -18.46 12.35
C GLY A 7 -18.46 -17.56 13.57
N ASN A 8 -18.54 -16.27 13.31
CA ASN A 8 -18.39 -15.24 14.32
C ASN A 8 -18.98 -13.92 13.84
N PHE A 9 -19.19 -13.03 14.81
CA PHE A 9 -19.57 -11.65 14.61
C PHE A 9 -18.51 -10.75 15.23
N GLN A 10 -18.09 -9.72 14.51
CA GLN A 10 -17.09 -8.75 14.93
C GLN A 10 -17.64 -7.34 14.71
N ARG A 11 -17.72 -6.53 15.76
CA ARG A 11 -17.94 -5.09 15.61
C ARG A 11 -16.64 -4.40 15.20
N LEU A 12 -16.68 -3.54 14.20
CA LEU A 12 -15.53 -2.82 13.66
C LEU A 12 -15.41 -1.40 14.27
N PRO A 13 -14.20 -0.81 14.32
CA PRO A 13 -13.99 0.54 14.87
C PRO A 13 -14.80 1.64 14.18
N ASN A 14 -15.06 1.51 12.88
CA ASN A 14 -15.88 2.43 12.08
C ASN A 14 -17.40 2.30 12.34
N GLY A 15 -17.82 1.44 13.27
CA GLY A 15 -19.23 1.21 13.59
C GLY A 15 -19.93 0.15 12.73
N ASN A 16 -19.23 -0.41 11.73
CA ASN A 16 -19.72 -1.52 10.92
C ASN A 16 -19.65 -2.85 11.69
N TYR A 17 -20.23 -3.88 11.10
CA TYR A 17 -20.23 -5.24 11.61
C TYR A 17 -19.72 -6.21 10.55
N PHE A 18 -18.79 -7.08 10.93
CA PHE A 18 -18.25 -8.12 10.08
C PHE A 18 -18.71 -9.49 10.57
N THR A 19 -19.28 -10.29 9.69
CA THR A 19 -19.80 -11.62 10.01
C THR A 19 -19.12 -12.65 9.14
N GLY A 20 -18.47 -13.62 9.79
CA GLY A 20 -18.01 -14.86 9.15
C GLY A 20 -19.10 -15.92 9.28
N TRP A 21 -19.52 -16.51 8.17
CA TRP A 21 -20.65 -17.45 8.16
C TRP A 21 -20.24 -18.90 8.32
N GLY A 22 -19.06 -19.17 8.89
CA GLY A 22 -18.72 -20.50 9.37
C GLY A 22 -18.67 -21.53 8.24
N SER A 23 -19.50 -22.57 8.40
CA SER A 23 -19.71 -23.63 7.40
C SER A 23 -20.29 -23.14 6.07
N GLU A 24 -20.94 -21.98 6.06
CA GLU A 24 -21.28 -21.31 4.81
C GLU A 24 -20.03 -20.59 4.29
N PRO A 25 -19.63 -20.82 3.02
CA PRO A 25 -18.36 -20.35 2.47
C PRO A 25 -18.41 -18.86 2.17
N ARG A 26 -18.66 -18.02 3.18
CA ARG A 26 -18.97 -16.60 3.01
C ARG A 26 -18.54 -15.76 4.21
N TYR A 27 -18.35 -14.47 3.94
CA TYR A 27 -18.32 -13.44 4.96
C TYR A 27 -18.94 -12.15 4.42
N THR A 28 -19.53 -11.35 5.30
CA THR A 28 -20.27 -10.14 4.94
C THR A 28 -19.90 -9.01 5.89
N GLU A 29 -19.73 -7.81 5.34
CA GLU A 29 -19.70 -6.58 6.15
C GLU A 29 -21.02 -5.84 6.01
N PHE A 30 -21.58 -5.42 7.15
CA PHE A 30 -22.76 -4.58 7.25
C PHE A 30 -22.38 -3.22 7.80
N ASN A 31 -22.99 -2.15 7.28
CA ASN A 31 -22.88 -0.83 7.89
C ASN A 31 -23.65 -0.75 9.22
N ALA A 32 -23.52 0.35 9.95
CA ALA A 32 -24.21 0.56 11.23
C ALA A 32 -25.75 0.47 11.15
N ALA A 33 -26.35 0.74 9.98
CA ALA A 33 -27.79 0.62 9.73
C ALA A 33 -28.22 -0.80 9.34
N GLY A 34 -27.28 -1.75 9.25
CA GLY A 34 -27.55 -3.14 8.87
C GLY A 34 -27.60 -3.38 7.35
N ASN A 35 -27.22 -2.42 6.52
CA ASN A 35 -27.12 -2.65 5.07
C ASN A 35 -25.79 -3.32 4.71
N ILE A 36 -25.81 -4.21 3.71
CA ILE A 36 -24.61 -4.89 3.22
C ILE A 36 -23.69 -3.87 2.53
N VAL A 37 -22.44 -3.79 2.98
CA VAL A 37 -21.34 -3.06 2.31
C VAL A 37 -20.71 -3.97 1.25
N TYR A 38 -20.43 -5.22 1.62
CA TYR A 38 -20.04 -6.27 0.68
C TYR A 38 -20.36 -7.65 1.25
N ASP A 39 -20.57 -8.61 0.34
CA ASP A 39 -20.78 -10.02 0.63
C ASP A 39 -19.86 -10.84 -0.27
N VAL A 40 -18.95 -11.60 0.34
CA VAL A 40 -17.97 -12.40 -0.39
C VAL A 40 -18.27 -13.87 -0.20
N LYS A 41 -18.23 -14.62 -1.30
CA LYS A 41 -18.30 -16.08 -1.30
C LYS A 41 -16.92 -16.66 -1.62
N LEU A 42 -16.43 -17.54 -0.75
CA LEU A 42 -15.22 -18.31 -0.98
C LEU A 42 -15.44 -19.31 -2.13
N PRO A 43 -14.39 -19.62 -2.91
CA PRO A 43 -14.50 -20.56 -4.01
C PRO A 43 -15.00 -21.94 -3.59
N ILE A 44 -15.77 -22.56 -4.49
CA ILE A 44 -16.07 -23.98 -4.42
C ILE A 44 -14.95 -24.69 -5.17
N VAL A 45 -14.24 -25.59 -4.48
CA VAL A 45 -13.07 -26.28 -5.07
C VAL A 45 -13.55 -27.38 -6.03
N ASP A 46 -14.56 -28.15 -5.61
CA ASP A 46 -15.22 -29.15 -6.45
C ASP A 46 -16.63 -29.49 -5.89
N LYS A 47 -17.33 -30.46 -6.49
CA LYS A 47 -18.69 -30.87 -6.11
C LYS A 47 -18.83 -31.41 -4.67
N ARG A 48 -17.72 -31.76 -4.02
CA ARG A 48 -17.64 -32.36 -2.67
C ARG A 48 -16.85 -31.49 -1.69
N THR A 49 -16.11 -30.49 -2.17
CA THR A 49 -15.21 -29.67 -1.35
C THR A 49 -15.57 -28.19 -1.43
N PHE A 50 -16.05 -27.64 -0.33
CA PHE A 50 -16.32 -26.22 -0.15
C PHE A 50 -15.25 -25.62 0.77
N LEU A 51 -14.65 -24.49 0.40
CA LEU A 51 -13.82 -23.72 1.32
C LEU A 51 -14.73 -23.04 2.34
N ASN A 52 -14.69 -23.50 3.59
CA ASN A 52 -15.35 -22.82 4.69
C ASN A 52 -14.30 -22.18 5.62
N SER A 53 -14.78 -21.41 6.59
CA SER A 53 -13.91 -20.79 7.59
C SER A 53 -14.46 -21.09 8.98
N TYR A 54 -13.59 -21.41 9.94
CA TYR A 54 -14.03 -21.51 11.33
C TYR A 54 -14.49 -20.15 11.86
N ARG A 55 -13.69 -19.12 11.57
CA ARG A 55 -13.98 -17.71 11.83
C ARG A 55 -13.38 -16.85 10.74
N ALA A 56 -13.94 -15.68 10.53
CA ALA A 56 -13.39 -14.65 9.67
C ALA A 56 -13.25 -13.35 10.47
N TYR A 57 -12.13 -12.66 10.30
CA TYR A 57 -11.86 -11.40 10.98
C TYR A 57 -11.41 -10.34 9.99
N ARG A 58 -11.75 -9.09 10.29
CA ARG A 58 -11.27 -7.90 9.59
C ARG A 58 -10.48 -7.04 10.55
N PHE A 59 -9.26 -6.69 10.17
CA PHE A 59 -8.40 -5.79 10.90
C PHE A 59 -7.82 -4.76 9.94
N GLU A 60 -7.37 -3.64 10.50
CA GLU A 60 -6.51 -2.72 9.76
C GLU A 60 -5.17 -3.42 9.48
N TRP A 61 -4.72 -3.34 8.23
CA TRP A 61 -3.42 -3.87 7.85
C TRP A 61 -2.38 -2.78 8.05
N HIS A 62 -1.40 -3.03 8.92
CA HIS A 62 -0.13 -2.31 8.95
C HIS A 62 1.00 -3.20 8.45
N GLY A 63 1.68 -2.74 7.39
CA GLY A 63 2.74 -3.46 6.73
C GLY A 63 4.02 -2.65 6.75
N THR A 64 5.06 -3.27 7.31
CA THR A 64 6.42 -2.73 7.48
C THR A 64 7.40 -3.68 6.80
N PRO A 65 7.52 -3.63 5.46
CA PRO A 65 8.44 -4.50 4.72
C PRO A 65 9.89 -4.31 5.17
N SER A 66 10.69 -5.37 5.13
CA SER A 66 12.12 -5.32 5.46
C SER A 66 13.00 -4.86 4.31
N ASP A 67 12.48 -4.88 3.08
CA ASP A 67 13.15 -4.31 1.91
C ASP A 67 12.98 -2.79 1.88
N GLN A 68 13.70 -2.14 0.98
CA GLN A 68 13.62 -0.69 0.77
C GLN A 68 12.67 -0.35 -0.39
N PRO A 69 12.17 0.89 -0.48
CA PRO A 69 11.45 1.37 -1.65
C PRO A 69 12.26 1.19 -2.93
N VAL A 70 11.57 0.87 -4.02
CA VAL A 70 12.15 0.79 -5.36
C VAL A 70 11.87 2.10 -6.08
N ALA A 71 12.93 2.77 -6.52
CA ALA A 71 12.86 3.99 -7.29
C ALA A 71 13.48 3.79 -8.69
N VAL A 72 12.90 4.43 -9.69
CA VAL A 72 13.45 4.53 -11.05
C VAL A 72 13.39 5.99 -11.47
N ALA A 73 14.46 6.50 -12.08
CA ALA A 73 14.54 7.87 -12.54
C ALA A 73 14.87 7.93 -14.04
N ARG A 74 14.24 8.86 -14.75
CA ARG A 74 14.48 9.10 -16.18
C ARG A 74 14.52 10.59 -16.48
N ARG A 75 15.45 11.01 -17.34
CA ARG A 75 15.50 12.38 -17.85
C ARG A 75 14.35 12.63 -18.83
N GLY A 76 13.75 13.81 -18.73
CA GLY A 76 12.66 14.26 -19.60
C GLY A 76 13.17 15.06 -20.80
N THR A 77 12.26 15.54 -21.63
CA THR A 77 12.56 16.53 -22.66
C THR A 77 12.82 17.89 -22.02
N GLY A 78 14.05 18.41 -22.18
CA GLY A 78 14.57 19.59 -21.48
C GLY A 78 15.94 19.28 -20.86
N THR A 79 16.69 20.30 -20.45
CA THR A 79 18.04 20.12 -19.88
C THR A 79 18.05 19.67 -18.43
N ASP A 80 16.98 19.97 -17.68
CA ASP A 80 16.88 19.76 -16.24
C ASP A 80 15.67 18.91 -15.82
N ARG A 81 14.79 18.50 -16.74
CA ARG A 81 13.60 17.74 -16.34
C ARG A 81 13.95 16.30 -16.00
N MET A 82 13.41 15.82 -14.88
CA MET A 82 13.51 14.44 -14.48
C MET A 82 12.18 13.94 -13.90
N ARG A 83 11.84 12.71 -14.27
CA ARG A 83 10.69 11.98 -13.72
C ARG A 83 11.20 10.81 -12.90
N VAL A 84 10.65 10.68 -11.69
CA VAL A 84 10.98 9.62 -10.74
C VAL A 84 9.69 8.84 -10.47
N TRP A 85 9.77 7.52 -10.60
CA TRP A 85 8.74 6.59 -10.18
C TRP A 85 9.23 5.89 -8.92
N VAL A 86 8.36 5.77 -7.93
CA VAL A 86 8.67 5.08 -6.67
C VAL A 86 7.50 4.22 -6.24
N SER A 87 7.81 3.03 -5.73
CA SER A 87 6.85 2.15 -5.09
C SER A 87 7.51 1.37 -3.95
N TRP A 88 6.71 0.92 -2.99
CA TRP A 88 7.18 0.03 -1.93
C TRP A 88 6.07 -0.94 -1.58
N ASN A 89 6.25 -2.20 -2.01
CA ASN A 89 5.20 -3.20 -1.92
C ASN A 89 4.99 -3.64 -0.46
N GLY A 90 3.74 -3.70 -0.02
CA GLY A 90 3.39 -4.07 1.35
C GLY A 90 3.58 -2.97 2.39
N ALA A 91 4.21 -1.84 2.06
CA ALA A 91 4.33 -0.70 2.97
C ALA A 91 3.01 0.08 3.03
N THR A 92 2.38 0.14 4.21
CA THR A 92 1.08 0.81 4.39
C THR A 92 1.19 2.20 4.99
N ASP A 93 2.26 2.46 5.76
CA ASP A 93 2.36 3.65 6.60
C ASP A 93 3.01 4.84 5.86
N VAL A 94 3.36 4.66 4.58
CA VAL A 94 3.89 5.73 3.73
C VAL A 94 2.82 6.75 3.41
N ALA A 95 2.97 7.97 3.92
CA ALA A 95 2.09 9.10 3.63
C ALA A 95 2.60 9.94 2.44
N SER A 96 3.92 10.12 2.35
CA SER A 96 4.53 10.91 1.28
C SER A 96 5.92 10.39 0.89
N TRP A 97 6.39 10.88 -0.25
CA TRP A 97 7.69 10.57 -0.82
C TRP A 97 8.49 11.86 -0.96
N GLN A 98 9.77 11.84 -0.61
CA GLN A 98 10.70 12.93 -0.84
C GLN A 98 11.82 12.47 -1.78
N VAL A 99 11.90 13.09 -2.95
CA VAL A 99 13.00 12.89 -3.89
C VAL A 99 14.20 13.71 -3.41
N LEU A 100 15.32 13.03 -3.23
CA LEU A 100 16.62 13.65 -2.98
C LEU A 100 17.48 13.55 -4.24
N GLY A 101 18.35 14.53 -4.47
CA GLY A 101 19.34 14.46 -5.55
C GLY A 101 20.66 15.12 -5.19
N GLY A 102 21.72 14.68 -5.85
CA GLY A 102 23.08 15.12 -5.54
C GLY A 102 24.13 14.48 -6.41
N ILE A 103 25.39 14.81 -6.11
CA ILE A 103 26.57 14.29 -6.82
C ILE A 103 27.04 12.92 -6.32
N GLY A 104 26.48 12.44 -5.22
CA GLY A 104 26.81 11.16 -4.59
C GLY A 104 25.95 10.92 -3.34
N PRO A 105 26.09 9.75 -2.69
CA PRO A 105 25.25 9.36 -1.56
C PRO A 105 25.35 10.31 -0.35
N ASP A 106 26.51 10.90 -0.12
CA ASP A 106 26.76 11.79 1.03
C ASP A 106 26.39 13.27 0.77
N ALA A 107 25.90 13.58 -0.43
CA ALA A 107 25.65 14.95 -0.88
C ALA A 107 24.25 15.10 -1.50
N LEU A 108 23.27 14.38 -0.96
CA LEU A 108 21.87 14.44 -1.39
C LEU A 108 21.11 15.57 -0.70
N GLN A 109 20.34 16.34 -1.47
CA GLN A 109 19.43 17.37 -0.96
C GLN A 109 18.00 17.15 -1.48
N PRO A 110 16.97 17.55 -0.71
CA PRO A 110 15.58 17.49 -1.17
C PRO A 110 15.36 18.29 -2.46
N LEU A 111 14.71 17.66 -3.44
CA LEU A 111 14.37 18.26 -4.73
C LEU A 111 12.88 18.47 -4.91
N ALA A 112 12.07 17.49 -4.52
CA ALA A 112 10.62 17.50 -4.68
C ALA A 112 9.98 16.52 -3.71
N SER A 113 8.69 16.69 -3.43
CA SER A 113 7.89 15.73 -2.68
C SER A 113 6.52 15.52 -3.32
N ALA A 114 5.91 14.37 -3.04
CA ALA A 114 4.55 14.05 -3.44
C ALA A 114 3.87 13.16 -2.41
N ARG A 115 2.56 13.35 -2.21
CA ARG A 115 1.75 12.41 -1.42
C ARG A 115 1.69 11.06 -2.14
N ARG A 116 1.63 9.96 -1.38
CA ARG A 116 1.36 8.64 -1.94
C ARG A 116 -0.08 8.60 -2.45
N THR A 117 -0.28 8.28 -3.74
CA THR A 117 -1.62 8.23 -4.37
C THR A 117 -2.09 6.81 -4.71
N GLY A 118 -1.27 5.80 -4.44
CA GLY A 118 -1.56 4.40 -4.79
C GLY A 118 -0.35 3.49 -4.58
N PHE A 119 -0.25 2.44 -5.38
CA PHE A 119 0.91 1.53 -5.36
C PHE A 119 2.20 2.23 -5.81
N GLU A 120 2.17 2.86 -6.99
CA GLU A 120 3.29 3.62 -7.55
C GLU A 120 2.95 5.12 -7.54
N THR A 121 3.94 5.94 -7.24
CA THR A 121 3.84 7.41 -7.30
C THR A 121 4.85 7.95 -8.31
N THR A 122 4.38 8.85 -9.18
CA THR A 122 5.23 9.57 -10.15
C THR A 122 5.49 10.99 -9.65
N ILE A 123 6.76 11.39 -9.60
CA ILE A 123 7.21 12.70 -9.13
C ILE A 123 8.05 13.34 -10.24
N THR A 124 7.76 14.59 -10.58
CA THR A 124 8.55 15.35 -11.55
C THR A 124 9.33 16.43 -10.83
N THR A 125 10.61 16.58 -11.17
CA THR A 125 11.50 17.59 -10.60
C THR A 125 12.40 18.20 -11.69
N SER A 126 12.94 19.39 -11.41
CA SER A 126 13.91 20.10 -12.24
C SER A 126 15.28 20.02 -11.56
N THR A 127 16.17 19.19 -12.09
CA THR A 127 17.54 19.03 -11.63
C THR A 127 18.45 18.46 -12.73
N THR A 128 19.73 18.78 -12.65
CA THR A 128 20.78 18.15 -13.46
C THR A 128 21.58 17.10 -12.70
N THR A 129 21.28 16.87 -11.42
CA THR A 129 22.04 15.98 -10.52
C THR A 129 22.20 14.57 -11.11
N PRO A 130 23.40 13.98 -10.99
CA PRO A 130 23.68 12.66 -11.57
C PRO A 130 23.01 11.51 -10.82
N TYR A 131 22.63 11.70 -9.55
CA TYR A 131 22.00 10.67 -8.74
C TYR A 131 20.77 11.18 -8.02
N VAL A 132 19.84 10.25 -7.76
CA VAL A 132 18.71 10.46 -6.86
C VAL A 132 18.45 9.28 -5.94
N ALA A 133 17.80 9.55 -4.83
CA ALA A 133 17.17 8.54 -3.97
C ALA A 133 15.80 9.06 -3.53
N VAL A 134 14.93 8.18 -3.05
CA VAL A 134 13.60 8.57 -2.58
C VAL A 134 13.40 8.08 -1.15
N GLN A 135 13.01 9.01 -0.27
CA GLN A 135 12.62 8.69 1.10
C GLN A 135 11.12 8.45 1.18
N ALA A 136 10.74 7.38 1.87
CA ALA A 136 9.38 7.15 2.33
C ALA A 136 9.19 7.87 3.66
N LEU A 137 8.16 8.70 3.76
CA LEU A 137 7.83 9.44 4.97
C LEU A 137 6.47 9.00 5.52
N ASP A 138 6.37 8.89 6.85
CA ASP A 138 5.11 8.67 7.54
C ASP A 138 4.25 9.96 7.59
N ALA A 139 3.08 9.88 8.23
CA ALA A 139 2.17 11.03 8.35
C ALA A 139 2.69 12.18 9.24
N SER A 140 3.76 11.95 9.99
CA SER A 140 4.46 12.93 10.84
C SER A 140 5.79 13.38 10.24
N ASP A 141 6.03 13.08 8.95
CA ASP A 141 7.26 13.36 8.21
C ASP A 141 8.52 12.63 8.73
N HIS A 142 8.37 11.55 9.51
CA HIS A 142 9.49 10.69 9.86
C HIS A 142 9.89 9.79 8.69
N ILE A 143 11.19 9.62 8.49
CA ILE A 143 11.73 8.72 7.47
C ILE A 143 11.52 7.27 7.90
N LEU A 144 10.75 6.53 7.10
CA LEU A 144 10.52 5.10 7.24
C LEU A 144 11.64 4.29 6.60
N ALA A 145 12.03 4.68 5.38
CA ALA A 145 13.10 4.06 4.60
C ALA A 145 13.57 4.98 3.48
N THR A 146 14.75 4.70 2.92
CA THR A 146 15.28 5.36 1.72
C THR A 146 15.56 4.31 0.65
N SER A 147 15.21 4.59 -0.61
CA SER A 147 15.55 3.72 -1.74
C SER A 147 17.06 3.61 -1.93
N ALA A 148 17.49 2.65 -2.77
CA ALA A 148 18.83 2.71 -3.34
C ALA A 148 19.05 4.04 -4.08
N LEU A 149 20.32 4.45 -4.14
CA LEU A 149 20.76 5.51 -5.04
C LEU A 149 20.60 5.03 -6.49
N VAL A 150 19.98 5.85 -7.33
CA VAL A 150 19.75 5.54 -8.75
C VAL A 150 20.32 6.61 -9.65
N SER A 151 20.93 6.16 -10.73
CA SER A 151 21.37 7.02 -11.85
C SER A 151 20.21 7.14 -12.84
N PRO A 152 19.75 8.37 -13.18
CA PRO A 152 18.68 8.55 -14.14
C PRO A 152 19.06 8.02 -15.52
N SER A 153 18.17 7.25 -16.15
CA SER A 153 18.29 6.85 -17.55
C SER A 153 17.91 7.99 -18.50
N SER A 154 18.30 7.87 -19.76
CA SER A 154 17.92 8.79 -20.85
C SER A 154 16.51 8.54 -21.39
#